data_AF-A0A8K0VGH8-F1
#
_entry.id   AF-A0A8K0VGH8-F1
#
_cell.length_a   1.000
_cell.length_b   1.000
_cell.length_c   1.000
_cell.angle_alpha   90.00
_cell.angle_beta   90.00
_cell.angle_gamma   90.00
#
_symmetry.space_group_name_H-M   'P 1'
#
loop_
_entity.id
_entity.type
_entity.pdbx_description
1 polymer ?
#
loop_
_entity_poly.entity_id
_entity_poly.type
_entity_poly.pdbx_seq_one_letter_code
_entity_poly.pdbx_strand_id
1 'polypeptide(L)'
;MRIVSYRQGQGAALLFILAAAFLAAPPPATAATGPKVVMHDPGGALASRQREIRALRRSGQRVELRGTCYSSCTMYLGLNNVCVAPDAVLGFHGPHGLFGGLQRDVFEHWSQVMAAHLREPLRGWFLQHGRHIRHGVTTLRGSTLIGMGYARCDPPQRSSTFRYSASGARGKP
;
A
#
# COMPACT_ATOMS: atom_id res chain seq x y z
N MET A 1 -5.31 64.44 -71.04
CA MET A 1 -4.41 63.37 -71.51
C MET A 1 -4.08 62.46 -70.33
N ARG A 2 -4.16 61.14 -70.56
CA ARG A 2 -3.88 59.97 -69.68
C ARG A 2 -4.97 59.53 -68.68
N ILE A 3 -5.69 58.49 -69.12
CA ILE A 3 -6.31 57.43 -68.32
C ILE A 3 -5.19 56.64 -67.62
N VAL A 4 -5.33 56.33 -66.33
CA VAL A 4 -4.80 55.09 -65.72
C VAL A 4 -5.76 54.64 -64.62
N SER A 5 -6.40 53.50 -64.84
CA SER A 5 -7.10 52.69 -63.84
C SER A 5 -6.09 51.83 -63.06
N TYR A 6 -6.26 51.63 -61.75
CA TYR A 6 -5.69 50.48 -61.01
C TYR A 6 -6.48 50.29 -59.70
N ARG A 7 -7.42 49.32 -59.67
CA ARG A 7 -7.33 47.93 -59.17
C ARG A 7 -7.28 47.79 -57.64
N GLN A 8 -8.28 47.07 -57.16
CA GLN A 8 -8.46 46.52 -55.81
C GLN A 8 -7.21 45.72 -55.36
N GLY A 9 -6.78 45.97 -54.13
CA GLY A 9 -5.83 45.13 -53.39
C GLY A 9 -6.52 44.55 -52.17
N GLN A 10 -6.54 43.22 -52.08
CA GLN A 10 -7.12 42.45 -50.99
C GLN A 10 -6.26 42.57 -49.72
N GLY A 11 -6.88 42.86 -48.58
CA GLY A 11 -6.23 42.87 -47.26
C GLY A 11 -6.87 41.83 -46.35
N ALA A 12 -6.10 40.80 -46.03
CA ALA A 12 -6.46 39.55 -45.38
C ALA A 12 -7.40 39.65 -44.16
N ALA A 13 -8.46 38.85 -44.17
CA ALA A 13 -9.20 38.49 -42.97
C ALA A 13 -8.30 37.63 -42.07
N LEU A 14 -7.94 38.14 -40.90
CA LEU A 14 -7.27 37.38 -39.85
C LEU A 14 -8.22 36.30 -39.30
N LEU A 15 -8.06 35.09 -39.80
CA LEU A 15 -8.63 33.87 -39.22
C LEU A 15 -7.88 33.57 -37.92
N PHE A 16 -8.53 33.82 -36.77
CA PHE A 16 -8.09 33.32 -35.47
C PHE A 16 -8.21 31.78 -35.46
N ILE A 17 -7.09 31.09 -35.63
CA ILE A 17 -7.00 29.65 -35.40
C ILE A 17 -7.11 29.41 -33.89
N LEU A 18 -8.28 28.97 -33.43
CA LEU A 18 -8.46 28.39 -32.10
C LEU A 18 -7.71 27.06 -32.07
N ALA A 19 -6.45 27.08 -31.60
CA ALA A 19 -5.72 25.87 -31.29
C ALA A 19 -6.36 25.21 -30.06
N ALA A 20 -7.28 24.27 -30.29
CA ALA A 20 -7.80 23.39 -29.25
C ALA A 20 -6.66 22.48 -28.77
N ALA A 21 -5.95 22.91 -27.72
CA ALA A 21 -5.06 22.05 -26.97
C ALA A 21 -5.93 20.98 -26.27
N PHE A 22 -6.08 19.83 -26.90
CA PHE A 22 -6.57 18.63 -26.22
C PHE A 22 -5.58 18.33 -25.09
N LEU A 23 -5.93 18.68 -23.85
CA LEU A 23 -5.26 18.13 -22.68
C LEU A 23 -5.48 16.62 -22.74
N ALA A 24 -4.47 15.88 -23.17
CA ALA A 24 -4.44 14.44 -23.03
C ALA A 24 -4.58 14.15 -21.52
N ALA A 25 -5.76 13.66 -21.12
CA ALA A 25 -5.95 13.16 -19.77
C ALA A 25 -4.89 12.07 -19.53
N PRO A 26 -4.15 12.11 -18.40
CA PRO A 26 -3.22 11.04 -18.09
C PRO A 26 -3.99 9.71 -18.09
N PRO A 27 -3.42 8.62 -18.63
CA PRO A 27 -4.08 7.33 -18.62
C PRO A 27 -4.47 6.97 -17.17
N PRO A 28 -5.65 6.36 -16.95
CA PRO A 28 -6.02 5.92 -15.61
C PRO A 28 -4.91 5.03 -15.08
N ALA A 29 -4.41 5.36 -13.88
CA ALA A 29 -3.42 4.52 -13.22
C ALA A 29 -3.99 3.10 -13.14
N THR A 30 -3.34 2.14 -13.78
CA THR A 30 -3.73 0.73 -13.71
C THR A 30 -3.65 0.32 -12.25
N ALA A 31 -4.80 0.28 -11.58
CA ALA A 31 -4.88 -0.23 -10.22
C ALA A 31 -4.34 -1.67 -10.26
N ALA A 32 -3.40 -1.98 -9.38
CA ALA A 32 -2.93 -3.36 -9.22
C ALA A 32 -4.18 -4.26 -9.06
N THR A 33 -4.30 -5.27 -9.91
CA THR A 33 -5.50 -6.11 -10.05
C THR A 33 -5.79 -7.01 -8.84
N GLY A 34 -4.95 -6.93 -7.79
CA GLY A 34 -5.11 -7.70 -6.57
C GLY A 34 -4.41 -7.12 -5.34
N PRO A 35 -4.68 -7.71 -4.18
CA PRO A 35 -4.06 -7.31 -2.93
C PRO A 35 -2.55 -7.56 -2.95
N LYS A 36 -1.79 -6.70 -2.26
CA LYS A 36 -0.41 -7.02 -1.87
C LYS A 36 -0.45 -8.01 -0.72
N VAL A 37 -0.11 -9.27 -0.98
CA VAL A 37 -0.05 -10.32 0.04
C VAL A 37 1.37 -10.39 0.61
N VAL A 38 1.49 -10.17 1.91
CA VAL A 38 2.75 -10.23 2.66
C VAL A 38 2.83 -11.59 3.38
N MET A 39 3.67 -12.48 2.83
CA MET A 39 3.96 -13.80 3.41
C MET A 39 5.22 -13.81 4.27
N HIS A 40 6.26 -13.07 3.86
CA HIS A 40 7.50 -12.94 4.61
C HIS A 40 8.12 -11.58 4.32
N ASP A 41 8.22 -10.73 5.35
CA ASP A 41 8.84 -9.42 5.26
C ASP A 41 9.57 -9.12 6.59
N PRO A 42 10.91 -9.18 6.62
CA PRO A 42 11.69 -8.94 7.83
C PRO A 42 11.75 -7.45 8.22
N GLY A 43 11.23 -6.55 7.37
CA GLY A 43 11.36 -5.12 7.53
C GLY A 43 12.44 -4.53 6.63
N GLY A 44 13.14 -3.51 7.14
CA GLY A 44 14.10 -2.71 6.38
C GLY A 44 13.95 -1.23 6.67
N ALA A 45 14.61 -0.38 5.86
CA ALA A 45 14.70 1.06 6.11
C ALA A 45 13.32 1.75 6.25
N LEU A 46 13.13 2.48 7.35
CA LEU A 46 11.88 3.16 7.68
C LEU A 46 11.45 4.17 6.60
N ALA A 47 12.40 4.92 6.04
CA ALA A 47 12.11 5.88 4.96
C ALA A 47 11.56 5.19 3.69
N SER A 48 12.10 4.04 3.31
CA SER A 48 11.61 3.24 2.18
C SER A 48 10.20 2.72 2.46
N ARG A 49 9.98 2.19 3.67
CA ARG A 49 8.65 1.74 4.11
C ARG A 49 7.60 2.85 4.05
N GLN A 50 7.93 4.04 4.53
CA GLN A 50 7.02 5.17 4.49
C GLN A 50 6.66 5.57 3.05
N ARG A 51 7.62 5.51 2.10
CA ARG A 51 7.33 5.75 0.67
C ARG A 51 6.34 4.72 0.12
N GLU A 52 6.55 3.46 0.42
CA GLU A 52 5.66 2.37 -0.01
C GLU A 52 4.25 2.53 0.59
N ILE A 53 4.13 2.80 1.88
CA ILE A 53 2.84 3.06 2.53
C ILE A 53 2.13 4.27 1.91
N ARG A 54 2.84 5.34 1.58
CA ARG A 54 2.25 6.49 0.87
C ARG A 54 1.72 6.09 -0.51
N ALA A 55 2.43 5.26 -1.25
CA ALA A 55 1.97 4.78 -2.55
C ALA A 55 0.72 3.90 -2.41
N LEU A 56 0.72 2.94 -1.47
CA LEU A 56 -0.42 2.06 -1.18
C LEU A 56 -1.65 2.84 -0.71
N ARG A 57 -1.44 3.89 0.11
CA ARG A 57 -2.54 4.78 0.53
C ARG A 57 -3.14 5.55 -0.64
N ARG A 58 -2.32 6.03 -1.58
CA ARG A 58 -2.79 6.76 -2.77
C ARG A 58 -3.52 5.84 -3.75
N SER A 59 -3.03 4.62 -3.95
CA SER A 59 -3.67 3.66 -4.87
C SER A 59 -4.92 3.00 -4.27
N GLY A 60 -5.09 3.06 -2.94
CA GLY A 60 -6.13 2.31 -2.24
C GLY A 60 -5.92 0.80 -2.27
N GLN A 61 -4.75 0.32 -2.76
CA GLN A 61 -4.46 -1.10 -2.89
C GLN A 61 -4.53 -1.78 -1.53
N ARG A 62 -5.28 -2.89 -1.48
CA ARG A 62 -5.41 -3.70 -0.27
C ARG A 62 -4.08 -4.36 0.08
N VAL A 63 -3.77 -4.44 1.37
CA VAL A 63 -2.62 -5.18 1.91
C VAL A 63 -3.11 -6.29 2.82
N GLU A 64 -2.59 -7.50 2.63
CA GLU A 64 -2.93 -8.67 3.43
C GLU A 64 -1.69 -9.19 4.14
N LEU A 65 -1.68 -9.13 5.47
CA LEU A 65 -0.59 -9.67 6.29
C LEU A 65 -0.92 -11.13 6.62
N ARG A 66 -0.36 -12.07 5.86
CA ARG A 66 -0.72 -13.50 5.93
C ARG A 66 0.37 -14.42 6.47
N GLY A 67 1.60 -13.94 6.61
CA GLY A 67 2.69 -14.71 7.22
C GLY A 67 3.48 -13.89 8.23
N THR A 68 4.79 -13.80 8.05
CA THR A 68 5.68 -13.05 8.95
C THR A 68 5.88 -11.61 8.48
N CYS A 69 5.75 -10.66 9.40
CA CYS A 69 5.85 -9.23 9.13
C CYS A 69 6.53 -8.52 10.30
N TYR A 70 7.82 -8.24 10.19
CA TYR A 70 8.66 -7.76 11.29
C TYR A 70 9.13 -6.33 11.10
N SER A 71 9.50 -5.67 12.21
CA SER A 71 10.14 -4.38 12.19
C SER A 71 9.30 -3.35 11.43
N SER A 72 9.86 -2.67 10.43
CA SER A 72 9.16 -1.71 9.58
C SER A 72 7.98 -2.31 8.81
N CYS A 73 7.90 -3.63 8.61
CA CYS A 73 6.71 -4.25 8.01
C CYS A 73 5.44 -3.98 8.79
N THR A 74 5.53 -3.96 10.12
CA THR A 74 4.35 -3.71 10.97
C THR A 74 3.74 -2.33 10.73
N MET A 75 4.47 -1.39 10.09
CA MET A 75 3.92 -0.09 9.71
C MET A 75 2.78 -0.18 8.66
N TYR A 76 2.62 -1.31 7.95
CA TYR A 76 1.45 -1.53 7.09
C TYR A 76 0.13 -1.51 7.86
N LEU A 77 0.16 -1.78 9.17
CA LEU A 77 -0.99 -1.68 10.05
C LEU A 77 -1.62 -0.26 10.07
N GLY A 78 -0.91 0.76 9.57
CA GLY A 78 -1.40 2.14 9.45
C GLY A 78 -2.10 2.44 8.13
N LEU A 79 -2.32 1.44 7.27
CA LEU A 79 -3.15 1.57 6.07
C LEU A 79 -4.61 1.32 6.42
N ASN A 80 -5.52 2.08 5.78
CA ASN A 80 -6.96 1.88 5.97
C ASN A 80 -7.45 0.56 5.36
N ASN A 81 -6.80 0.12 4.27
CA ASN A 81 -7.16 -1.09 3.54
C ASN A 81 -6.21 -2.25 3.84
N VAL A 82 -5.87 -2.46 5.12
CA VAL A 82 -5.06 -3.58 5.59
C VAL A 82 -5.92 -4.61 6.32
N CYS A 83 -5.59 -5.89 6.15
CA CYS A 83 -6.10 -6.96 7.00
C CYS A 83 -4.96 -7.84 7.51
N VAL A 84 -5.24 -8.57 8.60
CA VAL A 84 -4.31 -9.52 9.21
C VAL A 84 -4.94 -10.91 9.22
N ALA A 85 -4.20 -11.92 8.76
CA ALA A 85 -4.60 -13.32 8.92
C ALA A 85 -4.41 -13.74 10.38
N PRO A 86 -5.32 -14.52 10.97
CA PRO A 86 -5.25 -14.90 12.38
C PRO A 86 -3.96 -15.64 12.78
N ASP A 87 -3.35 -16.37 11.85
CA ASP A 87 -2.12 -17.13 12.01
C ASP A 87 -0.84 -16.36 11.64
N ALA A 88 -0.98 -15.14 11.12
CA ALA A 88 0.16 -14.26 10.85
C ALA A 88 0.95 -13.97 12.15
N VAL A 89 2.25 -13.70 12.00
CA VAL A 89 3.15 -13.38 13.12
C VAL A 89 3.77 -12.02 12.86
N LEU A 90 3.49 -11.06 13.74
CA LEU A 90 3.96 -9.69 13.63
C LEU A 90 4.97 -9.40 14.72
N GLY A 91 6.14 -8.89 14.32
CA GLY A 91 7.31 -8.73 15.17
C GLY A 91 7.63 -7.25 15.39
N PHE A 92 7.70 -6.84 16.63
CA PHE A 92 7.92 -5.46 17.06
C PHE A 92 9.25 -5.33 17.80
N HIS A 93 9.98 -4.25 17.53
CA HIS A 93 11.18 -3.86 18.25
C HIS A 93 11.42 -2.34 18.08
N GLY A 94 12.37 -1.76 18.82
CA GLY A 94 12.75 -0.36 18.67
C GLY A 94 13.58 -0.08 17.41
N PRO A 95 13.56 1.15 16.87
CA PRO A 95 14.43 1.50 15.74
C PRO A 95 15.90 1.32 16.13
N HIS A 96 16.68 0.79 15.19
CA HIS A 96 18.13 0.67 15.31
C HIS A 96 18.80 1.15 14.03
N GLY A 97 20.03 1.62 14.15
CA GLY A 97 20.88 1.98 13.01
C GLY A 97 21.56 0.75 12.41
N LEU A 98 22.14 0.94 11.22
CA LEU A 98 22.91 -0.10 10.50
C LEU A 98 24.03 -0.72 11.35
N PHE A 99 24.60 0.06 12.27
CA PHE A 99 25.72 -0.34 13.12
C PHE A 99 25.35 -0.45 14.61
N GLY A 100 24.06 -0.53 14.95
CA GLY A 100 23.59 -0.74 16.32
C GLY A 100 22.70 0.39 16.85
N GLY A 101 22.91 0.78 18.10
CA GLY A 101 22.07 1.76 18.80
C GLY A 101 22.03 3.13 18.12
N LEU A 102 20.92 3.85 18.33
CA LEU A 102 20.74 5.22 17.85
C LEU A 102 20.99 6.22 18.99
N GLN A 103 21.38 7.46 18.65
CA GLN A 103 21.29 8.58 19.60
C GLN A 103 19.85 8.73 20.10
N ARG A 104 19.68 9.23 21.32
CA ARG A 104 18.39 9.25 22.01
C ARG A 104 17.31 9.97 21.20
N ASP A 105 17.59 11.17 20.72
CA ASP A 105 16.69 11.97 19.89
C ASP A 105 16.28 11.25 18.59
N VAL A 106 17.23 10.61 17.91
CA VAL A 106 16.99 9.84 16.69
C VAL A 106 16.15 8.59 17.00
N PHE A 107 16.43 7.89 18.09
CA PHE A 107 15.64 6.77 18.57
C PHE A 107 14.19 7.19 18.89
N GLU A 108 14.02 8.31 19.62
CA GLU A 108 12.71 8.84 19.97
C GLU A 108 11.91 9.22 18.72
N HIS A 109 12.54 9.94 17.78
CA HIS A 109 11.93 10.32 16.51
C HIS A 109 11.40 9.10 15.75
N TRP A 110 12.26 8.12 15.49
CA TRP A 110 11.86 6.94 14.72
C TRP A 110 10.89 6.02 15.46
N SER A 111 10.95 5.99 16.80
CA SER A 111 9.95 5.30 17.61
C SER A 111 8.57 5.92 17.41
N GLN A 112 8.46 7.25 17.44
CA GLN A 112 7.20 7.95 17.20
C GLN A 112 6.73 7.77 15.76
N VAL A 113 7.64 7.79 14.79
CA VAL A 113 7.31 7.48 13.39
C VAL A 113 6.70 6.10 13.26
N MET A 114 7.32 5.06 13.83
CA MET A 114 6.75 3.70 13.79
C MET A 114 5.39 3.65 14.49
N ALA A 115 5.27 4.24 15.68
CA ALA A 115 4.04 4.27 16.46
C ALA A 115 2.89 4.97 15.74
N ALA A 116 3.16 6.00 14.94
CA ALA A 116 2.14 6.73 14.17
C ALA A 116 1.44 5.85 13.11
N HIS A 117 2.00 4.68 12.79
CA HIS A 117 1.38 3.69 11.92
C HIS A 117 0.60 2.60 12.68
N LEU A 118 0.49 2.70 14.00
CA LEU A 118 -0.23 1.75 14.83
C LEU A 118 -1.51 2.40 15.38
N ARG A 119 -2.56 1.60 15.54
CA ARG A 119 -3.83 2.01 16.14
C ARG A 119 -3.82 1.65 17.62
N GLU A 120 -4.56 2.37 18.46
CA GLU A 120 -4.76 1.92 19.84
C GLU A 120 -5.52 0.59 19.87
N PRO A 121 -5.23 -0.30 20.84
CA PRO A 121 -4.25 -0.17 21.95
C PRO A 121 -2.79 -0.52 21.59
N LEU A 122 -2.54 -1.01 20.37
CA LEU A 122 -1.20 -1.47 19.96
C LEU A 122 -0.16 -0.33 19.95
N ARG A 123 -0.57 0.88 19.58
CA ARG A 123 0.29 2.08 19.59
C ARG A 123 0.84 2.36 20.99
N GLY A 124 -0.02 2.42 22.00
CA GLY A 124 0.38 2.62 23.39
C GLY A 124 1.30 1.51 23.88
N TRP A 125 0.94 0.24 23.61
CA TRP A 125 1.79 -0.90 23.94
C TRP A 125 3.17 -0.83 23.29
N PHE A 126 3.26 -0.44 22.01
CA PHE A 126 4.54 -0.30 21.32
C PHE A 126 5.41 0.78 21.96
N LEU A 127 4.83 1.95 22.27
CA LEU A 127 5.56 3.04 22.88
C LEU A 127 6.06 2.71 24.29
N GLN A 128 5.30 1.92 25.05
CA GLN A 128 5.64 1.52 26.42
C GLN A 128 6.57 0.31 26.49
N HIS A 129 6.44 -0.64 25.55
CA HIS A 129 7.11 -1.95 25.63
C HIS A 129 7.85 -2.29 24.33
N GLY A 130 7.14 -2.34 23.20
CA GLY A 130 7.67 -2.86 21.94
C GLY A 130 8.95 -2.16 21.46
N ARG A 131 9.02 -0.83 21.60
CA ARG A 131 10.19 -0.05 21.19
C ARG A 131 11.43 -0.30 22.04
N HIS A 132 11.30 -0.89 23.22
CA HIS A 132 12.42 -1.14 24.14
C HIS A 132 13.09 -2.50 23.89
N ILE A 133 12.55 -3.32 22.99
CA ILE A 133 13.20 -4.55 22.55
C ILE A 133 14.41 -4.19 21.67
N ARG A 134 15.61 -4.56 22.14
CA ARG A 134 16.91 -4.22 21.54
C ARG A 134 17.52 -5.35 20.71
N HIS A 135 17.16 -6.59 21.01
CA HIS A 135 17.61 -7.78 20.32
C HIS A 135 16.41 -8.60 19.87
N GLY A 136 16.39 -9.01 18.60
CA GLY A 136 15.27 -9.75 18.03
C GLY A 136 13.98 -8.94 17.95
N VAL A 137 12.84 -9.64 18.09
CA VAL A 137 11.49 -9.06 18.08
C VAL A 137 10.68 -9.65 19.22
N THR A 138 9.77 -8.85 19.79
CA THR A 138 8.62 -9.39 20.50
C THR A 138 7.50 -9.65 19.47
N THR A 139 6.85 -10.81 19.54
CA THR A 139 5.86 -11.21 18.53
C THR A 139 4.45 -11.20 19.07
N LEU A 140 3.51 -10.76 18.22
CA LEU A 140 2.08 -10.89 18.44
C LEU A 140 1.48 -11.70 17.27
N ARG A 141 0.57 -12.61 17.58
CA ARG A 141 -0.20 -13.33 16.55
C ARG A 141 -1.24 -12.39 15.93
N GLY A 142 -1.60 -12.67 14.69
CA GLY A 142 -2.65 -11.94 14.00
C GLY A 142 -3.99 -11.99 14.73
N SER A 143 -4.33 -13.12 15.37
CA SER A 143 -5.50 -13.24 16.24
C SER A 143 -5.51 -12.23 17.39
N THR A 144 -4.35 -11.96 18.00
CA THR A 144 -4.20 -10.93 19.04
C THR A 144 -4.48 -9.54 18.47
N LEU A 145 -3.92 -9.21 17.30
CA LEU A 145 -4.17 -7.92 16.66
C LEU A 145 -5.63 -7.75 16.23
N ILE A 146 -6.27 -8.81 15.75
CA ILE A 146 -7.70 -8.80 15.44
C ILE A 146 -8.52 -8.48 16.71
N GLY A 147 -8.17 -9.09 17.85
CA GLY A 147 -8.77 -8.75 19.15
C GLY A 147 -8.52 -7.30 19.59
N MET A 148 -7.45 -6.67 19.09
CA MET A 148 -7.15 -5.25 19.29
C MET A 148 -7.85 -4.32 18.28
N GLY A 149 -8.72 -4.83 17.41
CA GLY A 149 -9.51 -4.03 16.47
C GLY A 149 -8.95 -3.91 15.05
N TYR A 150 -7.97 -4.74 14.69
CA TYR A 150 -7.52 -4.86 13.29
C TYR A 150 -8.46 -5.75 12.47
N ALA A 151 -8.67 -5.39 11.20
CA ALA A 151 -9.51 -6.17 10.31
C ALA A 151 -8.90 -7.56 10.04
N ARG A 152 -9.73 -8.60 10.12
CA ARG A 152 -9.35 -9.97 9.77
C ARG A 152 -9.32 -10.13 8.25
N CYS A 153 -8.33 -10.83 7.71
CA CYS A 153 -8.36 -11.23 6.30
C CYS A 153 -9.38 -12.35 6.07
N ASP A 154 -10.12 -12.27 4.96
CA ASP A 154 -10.94 -13.39 4.51
C ASP A 154 -10.08 -14.64 4.25
N PRO A 155 -10.63 -15.85 4.46
CA PRO A 155 -9.96 -17.07 4.05
C PRO A 155 -9.60 -16.99 2.55
N PRO A 156 -8.46 -17.56 2.12
CA PRO A 156 -8.17 -17.69 0.70
C PRO A 156 -9.35 -18.36 0.01
N GLN A 157 -9.86 -17.75 -1.06
CA GLN A 157 -10.96 -18.36 -1.82
C GLN A 157 -10.44 -19.67 -2.40
N ARG A 158 -11.04 -20.81 -2.01
CA ARG A 158 -10.77 -22.08 -2.67
C ARG A 158 -11.32 -21.96 -4.09
N SER A 159 -10.47 -22.06 -5.10
CA SER A 159 -10.89 -22.02 -6.50
C SER A 159 -12.00 -23.06 -6.73
N SER A 160 -13.16 -22.62 -7.23
CA SER A 160 -14.35 -23.45 -7.48
C SER A 160 -14.18 -24.47 -8.62
N THR A 161 -12.95 -24.77 -9.02
CA THR A 161 -12.60 -25.62 -10.17
C THR A 161 -12.53 -27.11 -9.88
N PHE A 162 -12.84 -27.55 -8.66
CA PHE A 162 -12.97 -28.99 -8.35
C PHE A 162 -14.39 -29.32 -7.87
N ARG A 163 -15.39 -29.11 -8.74
CA ARG A 163 -16.63 -29.88 -8.66
C ARG A 163 -16.37 -31.21 -9.36
N TYR A 164 -16.01 -32.22 -8.58
CA TYR A 164 -16.02 -33.61 -9.04
C TYR A 164 -17.47 -33.93 -9.44
N SER A 165 -17.76 -33.94 -10.74
CA SER A 165 -19.01 -34.49 -11.27
C SER A 165 -19.00 -35.99 -11.04
N ALA A 166 -19.47 -36.42 -9.87
CA ALA A 166 -19.90 -37.79 -9.65
C ALA A 166 -21.29 -37.99 -10.29
N SER A 167 -21.35 -37.92 -11.62
CA SER A 167 -22.45 -38.55 -12.35
C SER A 167 -22.04 -40.00 -12.55
N GLY A 168 -22.47 -40.83 -11.61
CA GLY A 168 -22.21 -42.26 -11.61
C GLY A 168 -22.68 -42.90 -12.91
N ALA A 169 -21.72 -43.46 -13.64
CA ALA A 169 -22.00 -44.56 -14.56
C ALA A 169 -22.53 -45.74 -13.73
N ARG A 170 -23.81 -46.07 -13.91
CA ARG A 170 -24.27 -47.46 -13.78
C ARG A 170 -24.98 -47.81 -15.07
N GLY A 171 -24.34 -48.73 -15.78
CA GLY A 171 -24.75 -49.22 -17.08
C GLY A 171 -26.06 -50.02 -17.02
N LYS A 172 -26.73 -49.96 -18.18
CA LYS A 172 -27.72 -50.91 -18.72
C LYS A 172 -27.11 -52.31 -18.95
N PRO A 173 -27.89 -53.32 -19.37
CA PRO A 173 -29.34 -53.34 -19.65
C PRO A 173 -30.21 -54.01 -18.60
#